data_AF-A0A0F9ITX6-F1
#
_entry.id   AF-A0A0F9ITX6-F1
#
_cell.length_a   1.000
_cell.length_b   1.000
_cell.length_c   1.000
_cell.angle_alpha   90.00
_cell.angle_beta   90.00
_cell.angle_gamma   90.00
#
_symmetry.space_group_name_H-M   'P 1'
#
loop_
_entity.id
_entity.type
_entity.pdbx_description
1 polymer ?
#
loop_
_entity_poly.entity_id
_entity_poly.type
_entity_poly.pdbx_seq_one_letter_code
_entity_poly.pdbx_strand_id
1 'polypeptide(L)'
;MACMMTEIEQITYFREKKPPSLAQFLVRKATALASEAARGQTGTVTTPDGRLMPRSAKVMKDALPDRRPETMAALHPEWVQEYEEKYGGAGEPIAAGAD
;
A
#
# COMPACT_ATOMS: atom_id res chain seq x y z
N MET A 1 45.59 -31.32 13.27
CA MET A 1 44.75 -30.45 12.43
C MET A 1 43.36 -30.47 13.05
N ALA A 2 43.03 -29.49 13.88
CA ALA A 2 41.77 -29.46 14.63
C ALA A 2 40.67 -28.83 13.76
N CYS A 3 39.63 -29.60 13.45
CA CYS A 3 38.46 -29.11 12.73
C CYS A 3 37.66 -28.24 13.70
N MET A 4 37.66 -26.91 13.51
CA MET A 4 36.81 -26.02 14.30
C MET A 4 35.35 -26.26 13.89
N MET A 5 34.56 -26.87 14.77
CA MET A 5 33.12 -26.97 14.62
C MET A 5 32.53 -25.58 14.88
N THR A 6 32.02 -24.93 13.86
CA THR A 6 31.24 -23.70 14.01
C THR A 6 29.87 -24.06 14.57
N GLU A 7 29.60 -23.64 15.81
CA GLU A 7 28.28 -23.76 16.43
C GLU A 7 27.29 -22.85 15.68
N ILE A 8 26.19 -23.44 15.21
CA ILE A 8 25.12 -22.72 14.52
C ILE A 8 24.08 -22.32 15.57
N GLU A 9 23.96 -21.04 15.86
CA GLU A 9 22.93 -20.50 16.76
C GLU A 9 21.66 -20.13 15.98
N GLN A 10 20.50 -20.61 16.46
CA GLN A 10 19.21 -20.28 15.88
C GLN A 10 18.66 -18.98 16.50
N ILE A 11 18.80 -17.86 15.77
CA ILE A 11 18.23 -16.58 16.16
C ILE A 11 16.76 -16.52 15.72
N THR A 12 15.82 -16.45 16.66
CA THR A 12 14.40 -16.28 16.37
C THR A 12 14.02 -14.80 16.48
N TYR A 13 13.76 -14.16 15.35
CA TYR A 13 13.30 -12.77 15.32
C TYR A 13 11.81 -12.68 15.63
N PHE A 14 11.46 -12.08 16.76
CA PHE A 14 10.07 -11.67 17.02
C PHE A 14 9.77 -10.40 16.23
N ARG A 15 9.05 -10.55 15.11
CA ARG A 15 8.62 -9.42 14.28
C ARG A 15 7.26 -8.94 14.77
N GLU A 16 7.23 -7.94 15.64
CA GLU A 16 5.98 -7.27 16.01
C GLU A 16 5.37 -6.59 14.78
N LYS A 17 4.16 -7.01 14.38
CA LYS A 17 3.40 -6.36 13.31
C LYS A 17 2.78 -5.09 13.86
N LYS A 18 3.47 -3.96 13.68
CA LYS A 18 2.88 -2.65 13.98
C LYS A 18 1.64 -2.41 13.11
N PRO A 19 0.59 -1.76 13.65
CA PRO A 19 -0.54 -1.34 12.85
C PRO A 19 -0.06 -0.39 11.74
N PRO A 20 -0.66 -0.45 10.53
CA PRO A 20 -0.33 0.50 9.48
C PRO A 20 -0.73 1.91 9.94
N SER A 21 -0.03 2.94 9.48
CA SER A 21 -0.51 4.32 9.68
C SER A 21 -1.77 4.59 8.84
N LEU A 22 -2.55 5.63 9.18
CA LEU A 22 -3.74 6.02 8.42
C LEU A 22 -3.43 6.22 6.94
N ALA A 23 -2.32 6.92 6.62
CA ALA A 23 -1.88 7.12 5.24
C ALA A 23 -1.61 5.79 4.51
N GLN A 24 -0.94 4.85 5.17
CA GLN A 24 -0.70 3.51 4.61
C GLN A 24 -2.00 2.73 4.42
N PHE A 25 -2.94 2.85 5.36
CA PHE A 25 -4.25 2.21 5.27
C PHE A 25 -5.05 2.72 4.06
N LEU A 26 -5.17 4.04 3.92
CA LEU A 26 -5.90 4.66 2.81
C LEU A 26 -5.32 4.25 1.46
N VAL A 27 -4.00 4.35 1.29
CA VAL A 27 -3.32 3.97 0.05
C VAL A 27 -3.51 2.48 -0.27
N ARG A 28 -3.44 1.60 0.74
CA ARG A 28 -3.67 0.15 0.54
C ARG A 28 -5.10 -0.13 0.09
N LYS A 29 -6.08 0.53 0.70
CA LYS A 29 -7.51 0.34 0.37
C LYS A 29 -7.83 0.84 -1.03
N ALA A 30 -7.35 2.03 -1.38
CA ALA A 30 -7.40 2.55 -2.74
C ALA A 30 -6.76 1.58 -3.74
N THR A 31 -5.53 1.12 -3.47
CA THR A 31 -4.83 0.19 -4.36
C THR A 31 -5.61 -1.12 -4.54
N ALA A 32 -6.25 -1.64 -3.49
CA ALA A 32 -7.08 -2.83 -3.58
C ALA A 32 -8.29 -2.61 -4.51
N LEU A 33 -8.98 -1.48 -4.39
CA LEU A 33 -10.09 -1.13 -5.29
C LEU A 33 -9.64 -0.98 -6.75
N ALA A 34 -8.51 -0.31 -6.99
CA ALA A 34 -7.91 -0.21 -8.33
C ALA A 34 -7.59 -1.59 -8.91
N SER A 35 -7.10 -2.50 -8.05
CA SER A 35 -6.71 -3.85 -8.45
C SER A 35 -7.92 -4.70 -8.82
N GLU A 36 -9.02 -4.58 -8.08
CA GLU A 36 -10.27 -5.24 -8.45
C GLU A 36 -10.84 -4.67 -9.76
N ALA A 37 -10.79 -3.35 -9.97
CA ALA A 37 -11.22 -2.75 -11.24
C ALA A 37 -10.38 -3.21 -12.44
N ALA A 38 -9.08 -3.44 -12.22
CA ALA A 38 -8.16 -3.94 -13.24
C ALA A 38 -8.17 -5.47 -13.42
N ARG A 39 -8.91 -6.19 -12.58
CA ARG A 39 -8.97 -7.65 -12.60
C ARG A 39 -9.59 -8.15 -13.90
N GLY A 40 -8.95 -9.12 -14.53
CA GLY A 40 -9.40 -9.68 -15.81
C GLY A 40 -9.12 -8.81 -17.04
N GLN A 41 -8.53 -7.62 -16.87
CA GLN A 41 -8.09 -6.80 -18.00
C GLN A 41 -6.81 -7.36 -18.59
N THR A 42 -6.89 -7.86 -19.82
CA THR A 42 -5.76 -8.43 -20.56
C THR A 42 -5.50 -7.65 -21.84
N GLY A 43 -4.26 -7.72 -22.34
CA GLY A 43 -3.82 -7.01 -23.54
C GLY A 43 -3.27 -5.60 -23.29
N THR A 44 -3.01 -4.89 -24.38
CA THR A 44 -2.36 -3.57 -24.37
C THR A 44 -3.24 -2.50 -25.03
N VAL A 45 -2.93 -1.25 -24.72
CA VAL A 45 -3.49 -0.03 -25.28
C VAL A 45 -2.35 0.91 -25.63
N THR A 46 -2.49 1.62 -26.75
CA THR A 46 -1.53 2.64 -27.15
C THR A 46 -1.84 3.93 -26.41
N THR A 47 -0.86 4.49 -25.69
CA THR A 47 -0.99 5.81 -25.08
C THR A 47 -0.89 6.91 -26.15
N PRO A 48 -1.32 8.16 -25.86
CA PRO A 48 -1.15 9.27 -26.79
C PRO A 48 0.30 9.47 -27.25
N ASP A 49 1.26 9.10 -26.40
CA ASP A 49 2.71 9.15 -26.66
C ASP A 49 3.22 8.01 -27.55
N GLY A 50 2.33 7.17 -28.08
CA GLY A 50 2.66 6.04 -28.95
C GLY A 50 3.22 4.81 -28.22
N ARG A 51 3.30 4.84 -26.87
CA ARG A 51 3.81 3.71 -26.08
C ARG A 51 2.73 2.68 -25.82
N LEU A 52 3.11 1.40 -25.82
CA LEU A 52 2.21 0.32 -25.41
C LEU A 52 2.13 0.27 -23.89
N MET A 53 0.92 0.34 -23.36
CA MET A 53 0.60 0.22 -21.94
C MET A 53 -0.34 -0.97 -21.74
N PRO A 54 -0.14 -1.81 -20.71
CA PRO A 54 -1.12 -2.84 -20.35
C PRO A 54 -2.49 -2.23 -20.04
N ARG A 55 -3.58 -2.87 -20.48
CA ARG A 55 -4.95 -2.39 -20.20
C ARG A 55 -5.22 -2.29 -18.70
N SER A 56 -4.76 -3.26 -17.92
CA SER A 56 -4.86 -3.26 -16.46
C SER A 56 -4.20 -2.01 -15.84
N ALA A 57 -3.02 -1.62 -16.32
CA ALA A 57 -2.32 -0.43 -15.84
C ALA A 57 -3.07 0.87 -16.17
N LYS A 58 -3.69 0.94 -17.36
CA LYS A 58 -4.54 2.08 -17.72
C LYS A 58 -5.77 2.17 -16.80
N VAL A 59 -6.48 1.06 -16.59
CA VAL A 59 -7.67 1.02 -15.72
C VAL A 59 -7.31 1.40 -14.28
N MET A 60 -6.19 0.92 -13.75
CA MET A 60 -5.70 1.34 -12.43
C MET A 60 -5.42 2.84 -12.36
N LYS A 61 -4.82 3.42 -13.40
CA LYS A 61 -4.49 4.84 -13.47
C LYS A 61 -5.76 5.71 -13.54
N ASP A 62 -6.75 5.26 -14.31
CA ASP A 62 -8.03 5.97 -14.47
C ASP A 62 -8.87 5.87 -13.18
N ALA A 63 -8.84 4.74 -12.47
CA ALA A 63 -9.53 4.55 -11.20
C ALA A 63 -8.90 5.34 -10.05
N LEU A 64 -7.61 5.65 -10.12
CA LEU A 64 -6.84 6.34 -9.08
C LEU A 64 -5.91 7.39 -9.68
N PRO A 65 -6.47 8.56 -10.08
CA PRO A 65 -5.71 9.62 -10.71
C PRO A 65 -4.75 10.31 -9.73
N ASP A 66 -5.12 10.38 -8.44
CA ASP A 66 -4.29 10.96 -7.38
C ASP A 66 -4.12 9.96 -6.23
N ARG A 67 -2.85 9.64 -5.93
CA ARG A 67 -2.48 8.68 -4.88
C ARG A 67 -2.17 9.34 -3.53
N ARG A 68 -2.40 10.64 -3.40
CA ARG A 68 -2.16 11.37 -2.16
C ARG A 68 -3.16 10.96 -1.08
N PRO A 69 -2.69 10.62 0.14
CA PRO A 69 -3.57 10.24 1.25
C PRO A 69 -4.59 11.33 1.61
N GLU A 70 -4.22 12.61 1.47
CA GLU A 70 -5.13 13.73 1.79
C GLU A 70 -6.34 13.74 0.85
N THR A 71 -6.10 13.55 -0.45
CA THR A 71 -7.16 13.45 -1.46
C THR A 71 -8.06 12.24 -1.18
N MET A 72 -7.50 11.11 -0.78
CA MET A 72 -8.27 9.91 -0.43
C MET A 72 -9.12 10.11 0.83
N ALA A 73 -8.59 10.76 1.86
CA ALA A 73 -9.34 11.06 3.08
C ALA A 73 -10.52 12.00 2.80
N ALA A 74 -10.34 12.97 1.89
CA ALA A 74 -11.41 13.88 1.48
C ALA A 74 -12.49 13.20 0.62
N LEU A 75 -12.10 12.28 -0.27
CA LEU A 75 -13.03 11.54 -1.15
C LEU A 75 -13.77 10.41 -0.43
N HIS A 76 -13.13 9.79 0.56
CA HIS A 76 -13.64 8.63 1.30
C HIS A 76 -13.49 8.82 2.82
N PRO A 77 -14.24 9.75 3.43
CA PRO A 77 -14.20 9.96 4.87
C PRO A 77 -14.59 8.70 5.66
N GLU A 78 -15.39 7.81 5.07
CA GLU A 78 -15.77 6.54 5.67
C GLU A 78 -14.57 5.59 5.88
N TRP A 79 -13.49 5.74 5.11
CA TRP A 79 -12.28 4.93 5.31
C TRP A 79 -11.45 5.41 6.50
N VAL A 80 -11.53 6.69 6.83
CA VAL A 80 -10.86 7.25 8.01
C VAL A 80 -11.56 6.71 9.27
N GLN A 81 -12.89 6.72 9.29
CA GLN A 81 -13.67 6.15 10.38
C GLN A 81 -13.38 4.66 10.59
N GLU A 82 -13.36 3.86 9.52
CA GLU A 82 -13.02 2.44 9.61
C GLU A 82 -11.61 2.21 10.19
N TYR A 83 -10.66 3.08 9.84
CA TYR A 83 -9.31 3.02 10.40
C TYR A 83 -9.32 3.33 11.90
N GLU A 84 -10.06 4.36 12.33
CA GLU A 84 -10.19 4.73 13.74
C GLU A 84 -10.88 3.64 14.56
N GLU A 85 -11.92 3.01 14.04
CA GLU A 85 -12.59 1.88 14.72
C GLU A 85 -11.68 0.66 14.85
N LYS A 86 -10.84 0.41 13.84
CA LYS A 86 -9.99 -0.79 13.78
C LYS A 86 -8.64 -0.64 14.48
N TYR A 87 -8.11 0.58 14.51
CA TYR A 87 -6.74 0.87 14.97
C TYR A 87 -6.64 2.07 15.92
N GLY A 88 -7.70 2.84 16.16
CA GLY A 88 -7.70 4.10 16.91
C GLY A 88 -7.38 4.00 18.41
N GLY A 89 -7.20 2.79 18.95
CA GLY A 89 -6.60 2.58 20.27
C GLY A 89 -5.06 2.50 20.27
N ALA A 90 -4.42 2.47 19.11
CA ALA A 90 -2.98 2.22 18.97
C ALA A 90 -2.39 2.98 17.76
N GLY A 91 -2.03 4.26 17.93
CA GLY A 91 -1.15 4.91 16.96
C GLY A 91 -1.20 6.43 16.97
N GLU A 92 -0.04 7.01 17.26
CA GLU A 92 0.32 8.43 17.31
C GLU A 92 -0.34 9.36 16.26
N PRO A 93 -0.56 10.63 16.62
CA PRO A 93 -0.98 11.65 15.66
C PRO A 93 0.10 11.84 14.57
N ILE A 94 -0.36 12.11 13.37
CA ILE A 94 0.44 12.46 12.20
C ILE A 94 1.52 13.50 12.55
N ALA A 95 2.80 13.10 12.53
CA ALA A 95 3.88 14.08 12.45
C ALA A 95 3.78 14.75 11.08
N ALA A 96 3.25 15.97 11.07
CA ALA A 96 3.28 16.86 9.93
C ALA A 96 4.74 17.18 9.58
N GLY A 97 5.10 16.98 8.30
CA GLY A 97 6.23 17.63 7.64
C GLY A 97 7.63 17.28 8.15
N ALA A 98 8.34 16.43 7.40
CA ALA A 98 9.79 16.52 7.32
C ALA A 98 10.13 17.12 5.95
N ASP A 99 10.55 18.38 5.97
CA ASP A 99 11.35 19.04 4.93
C ASP A 99 12.81 18.56 5.05
#